data_AF-A0A0K8QQM7-F1
#
_entry.id   AF-A0A0K8QQM7-F1
#
_cell.length_a   1.000
_cell.length_b   1.000
_cell.length_c   1.000
_cell.angle_alpha   90.00
_cell.angle_beta   90.00
_cell.angle_gamma   90.00
#
_symmetry.space_group_name_H-M   'P 1'
#
loop_
_entity.id
_entity.type
_entity.pdbx_description
1 polymer ?
#
loop_
_entity_poly.entity_id
_entity_poly.type
_entity_poly.pdbx_seq_one_letter_code
_entity_poly.pdbx_strand_id
1 'polypeptide(L)'
;MAQRSSGGWWIAGAGAIALAAAIAGWLYHAQQKARTAAPATAAAPAPTTTAPPPVQHPIERVAAAPASTAPLPALADSDDAVLRSLSALPGADGLQALLLPQAIIPRIVATIDALPRPQIGNNILPLRTPPGAFQTAEANGRRVIAERNAARYAAYVRLLEAVDTQAAVAWYVHYYPLFQQAYRDLGYPKGYFNDRLIAVIDHLLAAPDVQPPVALAQPNVYYTYADPALEARSFGQKAMIRIGADNEARVKAKLREIRAALAGQTLPAH
;
A
#
# COMPACT_ATOMS: atom_id res chain seq x y z
N MET A 1 -55.35 -11.85 -33.64
CA MET A 1 -54.47 -12.58 -32.69
C MET A 1 -53.68 -13.59 -33.50
N ALA A 2 -52.36 -13.72 -33.52
CA ALA A 2 -51.23 -13.02 -32.93
C ALA A 2 -50.00 -13.37 -33.79
N GLN A 3 -49.06 -12.44 -33.96
CA GLN A 3 -47.71 -12.71 -34.51
C GLN A 3 -46.99 -13.80 -33.71
N ARG A 4 -46.18 -14.62 -34.39
CA ARG A 4 -44.83 -14.97 -33.92
C ARG A 4 -43.97 -15.56 -35.04
N SER A 5 -42.96 -14.79 -35.42
CA SER A 5 -41.84 -15.13 -36.29
C SER A 5 -40.97 -16.22 -35.65
N SER A 6 -40.85 -17.37 -36.30
CA SER A 6 -39.90 -18.43 -35.94
C SER A 6 -38.83 -18.56 -37.02
N GLY A 7 -37.85 -17.66 -36.99
CA GLY A 7 -36.66 -17.72 -37.84
C GLY A 7 -35.55 -16.92 -37.17
N GLY A 8 -34.60 -17.60 -36.52
CA GLY A 8 -33.47 -16.89 -35.91
C GLY A 8 -32.65 -17.61 -34.83
N TRP A 9 -33.01 -18.81 -34.36
CA TRP A 9 -32.21 -19.48 -33.31
C TRP A 9 -30.92 -20.11 -33.90
N TRP A 10 -30.99 -20.79 -35.04
CA TRP A 10 -29.82 -21.51 -35.58
C TRP A 10 -28.65 -20.61 -35.99
N ILE A 11 -28.92 -19.34 -36.36
CA ILE A 11 -27.87 -18.37 -36.74
C ILE A 11 -27.13 -17.82 -35.50
N ALA A 12 -27.82 -17.65 -34.36
CA ALA A 12 -27.19 -17.20 -33.12
C ALA A 12 -26.27 -18.28 -32.50
N GLY A 13 -26.64 -19.56 -32.61
CA GLY A 13 -25.81 -20.68 -32.16
C GLY A 13 -24.53 -20.85 -32.99
N ALA A 14 -24.64 -20.73 -34.32
CA ALA A 14 -23.48 -20.82 -35.22
C ALA A 14 -22.49 -19.66 -35.02
N GLY A 15 -22.99 -18.44 -34.79
CA GLY A 15 -22.16 -17.28 -34.49
C GLY A 15 -21.36 -17.41 -33.18
N ALA A 16 -21.98 -17.96 -32.14
CA ALA A 16 -21.32 -18.19 -30.85
C ALA A 16 -20.20 -19.25 -30.95
N ILE A 17 -20.42 -20.32 -31.71
CA ILE A 17 -19.41 -21.37 -31.93
C ILE A 17 -18.23 -20.83 -32.76
N ALA A 18 -18.50 -20.04 -33.80
CA ALA A 18 -17.45 -19.41 -34.60
C ALA A 18 -16.62 -18.41 -33.77
N LEU A 19 -17.25 -17.63 -32.89
CA LEU A 19 -16.57 -16.71 -32.00
C LEU A 19 -15.73 -17.44 -30.94
N ALA A 20 -16.26 -18.51 -30.36
CA ALA A 20 -15.52 -19.35 -29.40
C ALA A 20 -14.31 -20.02 -30.06
N ALA A 21 -14.44 -20.52 -31.30
CA ALA A 21 -13.33 -21.08 -32.07
C ALA A 21 -12.28 -20.02 -32.44
N ALA A 22 -12.70 -18.79 -32.77
CA ALA A 22 -11.79 -17.68 -33.04
C ALA A 22 -11.03 -17.23 -31.78
N ILE A 23 -11.70 -17.17 -30.62
CA ILE A 23 -11.07 -16.84 -29.33
C ILE A 23 -10.12 -17.96 -28.91
N ALA A 24 -10.52 -19.23 -29.03
CA ALA A 24 -9.66 -20.37 -28.73
C ALA A 24 -8.43 -20.42 -29.67
N GLY A 25 -8.63 -20.16 -30.96
CA GLY A 25 -7.56 -20.03 -31.94
C GLY A 25 -6.61 -18.88 -31.64
N TRP A 26 -7.13 -17.71 -31.25
CA TRP A 26 -6.33 -16.55 -30.85
C TRP A 26 -5.54 -16.82 -29.56
N LEU A 27 -6.15 -17.44 -28.55
CA LEU A 27 -5.48 -17.86 -27.32
C LEU A 27 -4.41 -18.93 -27.59
N TYR A 28 -4.68 -19.88 -28.48
CA TYR A 28 -3.72 -20.91 -28.89
C TYR A 28 -2.55 -20.30 -29.67
N HIS A 29 -2.80 -19.35 -30.57
CA HIS A 29 -1.75 -18.61 -31.28
C HIS A 29 -0.95 -17.67 -30.36
N ALA A 30 -1.60 -17.06 -29.35
CA ALA A 30 -0.93 -16.26 -28.32
C ALA A 30 -0.04 -17.13 -27.43
N GLN A 31 -0.50 -18.33 -27.06
CA GLN A 31 0.32 -19.33 -26.36
C GLN A 31 1.44 -19.89 -27.24
N GLN A 32 1.23 -20.05 -28.55
CA GLN A 32 2.29 -20.44 -29.48
C GLN A 32 3.31 -19.32 -29.67
N LYS A 33 2.94 -18.04 -29.80
CA LYS A 33 3.92 -16.93 -29.78
C LYS A 33 4.73 -16.88 -28.48
N ALA A 34 4.16 -17.30 -27.35
CA ALA A 34 4.89 -17.48 -26.09
C ALA A 34 5.75 -18.77 -26.06
N ARG A 35 5.50 -19.76 -26.92
CA ARG A 35 6.25 -21.03 -27.05
C ARG A 35 7.23 -21.07 -28.21
N THR A 36 7.14 -20.17 -29.19
CA THR A 36 8.06 -20.06 -30.35
C THR A 36 9.13 -18.98 -30.16
N ALA A 37 9.24 -18.38 -28.97
CA ALA A 37 10.53 -17.91 -28.50
C ALA A 37 11.37 -19.18 -28.26
N ALA A 38 12.12 -19.59 -29.29
CA ALA A 38 13.10 -20.65 -29.16
C ALA A 38 13.96 -20.40 -27.90
N PRO A 39 14.34 -21.45 -27.16
CA PRO A 39 15.31 -21.26 -26.09
C PRO A 39 16.59 -20.80 -26.77
N ALA A 40 16.88 -19.50 -26.67
CA ALA A 40 18.28 -19.10 -26.63
C ALA A 40 18.86 -19.98 -25.53
N THR A 41 19.91 -20.74 -25.86
CA THR A 41 20.81 -21.26 -24.84
C THR A 41 21.40 -20.04 -24.14
N ALA A 42 20.63 -19.48 -23.20
CA ALA A 42 21.15 -18.64 -22.17
C ALA A 42 22.15 -19.55 -21.48
N ALA A 43 23.44 -19.20 -21.61
CA ALA A 43 24.41 -19.64 -20.64
C ALA A 43 23.72 -19.49 -19.27
N ALA A 44 23.54 -20.61 -18.57
CA ALA A 44 23.02 -20.57 -17.21
C ALA A 44 23.85 -19.49 -16.50
N PRO A 45 23.24 -18.41 -15.97
CA PRO A 45 24.00 -17.49 -15.17
C PRO A 45 24.65 -18.37 -14.11
N ALA A 46 25.99 -18.38 -14.10
CA ALA A 46 26.73 -18.98 -13.01
C ALA A 46 26.03 -18.50 -11.74
N PRO A 47 25.73 -19.37 -10.76
CA PRO A 47 25.11 -18.93 -9.54
C PRO A 47 26.01 -17.85 -8.96
N THR A 48 25.63 -16.60 -9.17
CA THR A 48 26.10 -15.52 -8.37
C THR A 48 25.48 -15.83 -7.03
N THR A 49 26.24 -16.53 -6.21
CA THR A 49 26.11 -16.49 -4.77
C THR A 49 26.40 -15.05 -4.36
N THR A 50 25.53 -14.13 -4.75
CA THR A 50 25.39 -12.87 -4.08
C THR A 50 24.82 -13.26 -2.73
N ALA A 51 25.70 -13.25 -1.73
CA ALA A 51 25.28 -13.33 -0.34
C ALA A 51 24.07 -12.39 -0.15
N PRO A 52 23.02 -12.81 0.57
CA PRO A 52 21.92 -11.92 0.86
C PRO A 52 22.48 -10.60 1.42
N PRO A 53 21.96 -9.44 0.99
CA PRO A 53 22.46 -8.16 1.47
C PRO A 53 22.43 -8.15 3.01
N PRO A 54 23.43 -7.54 3.65
CA PRO A 54 23.48 -7.50 5.11
C PRO A 54 22.24 -6.79 5.65
N VAL A 55 21.63 -7.37 6.69
CA VAL A 55 20.50 -6.78 7.41
C VAL A 55 20.96 -5.50 8.10
N GLN A 56 20.32 -4.37 7.77
CA GLN A 56 20.73 -3.04 8.27
C GLN A 56 20.08 -2.71 9.62
N HIS A 57 18.81 -3.05 9.77
CA HIS A 57 17.98 -2.76 10.93
C HIS A 57 17.42 -4.07 11.51
N PRO A 58 18.26 -4.94 12.12
CA PRO A 58 17.79 -6.19 12.71
C PRO A 58 16.79 -5.92 13.83
N ILE A 59 15.63 -6.58 13.78
CA ILE A 59 14.54 -6.43 14.74
C ILE A 59 14.97 -6.80 16.16
N GLU A 60 15.94 -7.70 16.28
CA GLU A 60 16.47 -8.18 17.56
C GLU A 60 17.22 -7.08 18.33
N ARG A 61 17.64 -6.00 17.65
CA ARG A 61 18.25 -4.83 18.29
C ARG A 61 17.24 -3.78 18.72
N VAL A 62 15.96 -3.93 18.37
CA VAL A 62 14.91 -3.01 18.82
C VAL A 62 14.66 -3.24 20.31
N ALA A 63 15.01 -2.24 21.12
CA ALA A 63 14.75 -2.26 22.56
C ALA A 63 13.27 -1.98 22.82
N ALA A 64 12.45 -3.03 22.80
CA ALA A 64 11.04 -2.96 23.14
C ALA A 64 10.71 -3.87 24.33
N ALA A 65 9.81 -3.42 25.21
CA ALA A 65 9.26 -4.28 26.24
C ALA A 65 8.50 -5.44 25.59
N PRO A 66 8.60 -6.68 26.10
CA PRO A 66 7.88 -7.81 25.51
C PRO A 66 6.37 -7.58 25.63
N ALA A 67 5.69 -7.39 24.50
CA ALA A 67 4.23 -7.19 24.48
C ALA A 67 3.46 -8.46 24.87
N SER A 68 4.01 -9.64 24.57
CA SER A 68 3.46 -10.95 24.92
C SER A 68 4.49 -12.05 24.65
N THR A 69 4.45 -13.14 25.42
CA THR A 69 5.21 -14.38 25.16
C THR A 69 4.32 -15.50 24.62
N ALA A 70 3.03 -15.23 24.41
CA ALA A 70 2.12 -16.21 23.84
C ALA A 70 2.56 -16.63 22.42
N PRO A 71 2.40 -17.90 22.04
CA PRO A 71 2.73 -18.35 20.70
C PRO A 71 1.87 -17.62 19.66
N LEU A 72 2.50 -17.24 18.55
CA LEU A 72 1.80 -16.59 17.44
C LEU A 72 0.98 -17.64 16.65
N PRO A 73 -0.25 -17.30 16.23
CA PRO A 73 -1.00 -18.12 15.28
C PRO A 73 -0.31 -18.11 13.90
N ALA A 74 -0.70 -19.04 13.02
CA ALA A 74 -0.28 -19.00 11.62
C ALA A 74 -0.76 -17.69 10.96
N LEU A 75 -0.02 -17.18 9.97
CA LEU A 75 -0.34 -15.92 9.28
C LEU A 75 -1.79 -15.86 8.78
N ALA A 76 -2.29 -16.95 8.21
CA ALA A 76 -3.65 -17.05 7.68
C ALA A 76 -4.75 -16.98 8.76
N ASP A 77 -4.43 -17.35 10.00
CA ASP A 77 -5.37 -17.39 11.13
C ASP A 77 -5.09 -16.27 12.15
N SER A 78 -4.27 -15.28 11.78
CA SER A 78 -3.75 -14.28 12.72
C SER A 78 -4.64 -13.05 12.89
N ASP A 79 -5.58 -12.80 11.97
CA ASP A 79 -6.33 -11.54 11.89
C ASP A 79 -7.05 -11.20 13.21
N ASP A 80 -7.75 -12.14 13.84
CA ASP A 80 -8.47 -11.89 15.09
C ASP A 80 -7.54 -11.55 16.26
N ALA A 81 -6.39 -12.23 16.35
CA ALA A 81 -5.40 -11.99 17.39
C ALA A 81 -4.69 -10.64 17.20
N VAL A 82 -4.34 -10.33 15.94
CA VAL A 82 -3.71 -9.07 15.52
C VAL A 82 -4.68 -7.91 15.76
N LEU A 83 -5.94 -8.04 15.35
CA LEU A 83 -6.96 -7.00 15.55
C LEU A 83 -7.20 -6.70 17.03
N ARG A 84 -7.35 -7.75 17.85
CA ARG A 84 -7.61 -7.62 19.28
C ARG A 84 -6.46 -6.93 20.01
N SER A 85 -5.22 -7.36 19.74
CA SER A 85 -4.02 -6.76 20.35
C SER A 85 -3.79 -5.33 19.88
N LEU A 86 -3.97 -5.05 18.58
CA LEU A 86 -3.82 -3.72 18.01
C LEU A 86 -4.88 -2.75 18.54
N SER A 87 -6.11 -3.23 18.76
CA SER A 87 -7.19 -2.43 19.37
C SER A 87 -7.01 -2.19 20.86
N ALA A 88 -6.19 -3.01 21.54
CA ALA A 88 -5.91 -2.87 22.97
C ALA A 88 -4.74 -1.91 23.25
N LEU A 89 -4.09 -1.38 22.20
CA LEU A 89 -3.01 -0.41 22.38
C LEU A 89 -3.56 0.90 23.00
N PRO A 90 -2.81 1.53 23.92
CA PRO A 90 -3.17 2.85 24.42
C PRO A 90 -3.34 3.85 23.28
N GLY A 91 -4.49 4.52 23.20
CA GLY A 91 -4.82 5.49 22.16
C GLY A 91 -5.29 4.91 20.83
N ALA A 92 -5.53 3.60 20.72
CA ALA A 92 -6.08 2.96 19.52
C ALA A 92 -7.62 3.03 19.41
N ASP A 93 -8.25 3.92 20.18
CA ASP A 93 -9.70 4.11 20.17
C ASP A 93 -10.22 4.45 18.77
N GLY A 94 -11.20 3.68 18.29
CA GLY A 94 -11.79 3.87 16.96
C GLY A 94 -11.00 3.25 15.81
N LEU A 95 -9.86 2.59 16.06
CA LEU A 95 -9.09 1.87 15.03
C LEU A 95 -9.96 0.89 14.24
N GLN A 96 -10.81 0.11 14.92
CA GLN A 96 -11.66 -0.90 14.27
C GLN A 96 -12.63 -0.31 13.24
N ALA A 97 -13.03 0.96 13.41
CA ALA A 97 -13.88 1.64 12.44
C ALA A 97 -13.11 2.00 11.16
N LEU A 98 -11.79 2.16 11.23
CA LEU A 98 -10.92 2.53 10.11
C LEU A 98 -10.25 1.33 9.45
N LEU A 99 -9.98 0.27 10.21
CA LEU A 99 -9.26 -0.92 9.75
C LEU A 99 -10.20 -1.87 8.96
N LEU A 100 -9.65 -2.52 7.95
CA LEU A 100 -10.28 -3.67 7.31
C LEU A 100 -9.84 -4.95 8.04
N PRO A 101 -10.78 -5.76 8.56
CA PRO A 101 -10.45 -6.85 9.49
C PRO A 101 -9.95 -8.13 8.78
N GLN A 102 -9.64 -8.09 7.48
CA GLN A 102 -9.16 -9.23 6.72
C GLN A 102 -7.73 -9.03 6.21
N ALA A 103 -6.92 -10.07 6.33
CA ALA A 103 -5.53 -10.12 5.90
C ALA A 103 -4.75 -8.88 6.39
N ILE A 104 -4.86 -8.57 7.69
CA ILE A 104 -4.37 -7.31 8.26
C ILE A 104 -2.87 -7.16 8.01
N ILE A 105 -2.07 -8.15 8.43
CA ILE A 105 -0.61 -8.13 8.25
C ILE A 105 -0.24 -8.14 6.76
N PRO A 106 -0.75 -9.05 5.90
CA PRO A 106 -0.45 -9.04 4.47
C PRO A 106 -0.77 -7.70 3.78
N ARG A 107 -1.90 -7.06 4.11
CA ARG A 107 -2.30 -5.75 3.55
C ARG A 107 -1.39 -4.62 4.02
N ILE A 108 -0.99 -4.63 5.29
CA ILE A 108 0.00 -3.67 5.82
C ILE A 108 1.32 -3.81 5.07
N VAL A 109 1.86 -5.04 4.97
CA VAL A 109 3.11 -5.32 4.26
C VAL A 109 3.04 -4.89 2.80
N ALA A 110 2.00 -5.31 2.08
CA ALA A 110 1.83 -4.96 0.67
C ALA A 110 1.68 -3.45 0.47
N THR A 111 0.95 -2.76 1.35
CA THR A 111 0.80 -1.30 1.29
C THR A 111 2.13 -0.60 1.52
N ILE A 112 2.87 -0.95 2.58
CA ILE A 112 4.19 -0.37 2.87
C ILE A 112 5.13 -0.55 1.68
N ASP A 113 5.20 -1.76 1.12
CA ASP A 113 6.04 -2.04 -0.04
C ASP A 113 5.59 -1.27 -1.31
N ALA A 114 4.31 -0.95 -1.42
CA ALA A 114 3.77 -0.24 -2.57
C ALA A 114 3.88 1.30 -2.45
N LEU A 115 4.06 1.86 -1.25
CA LEU A 115 4.09 3.32 -1.04
C LEU A 115 5.13 4.07 -1.89
N PRO A 116 6.36 3.56 -2.12
CA PRO A 116 7.33 4.23 -2.98
C PRO A 116 7.03 4.12 -4.48
N ARG A 117 6.06 3.29 -4.88
CA ARG A 117 5.69 3.11 -6.29
C ARG A 117 4.82 4.28 -6.77
N PRO A 118 4.72 4.56 -8.08
CA PRO A 118 3.89 5.67 -8.58
C PRO A 118 2.39 5.54 -8.30
N GLN A 119 1.90 4.30 -8.19
CA GLN A 119 0.49 3.95 -8.00
C GLN A 119 0.37 2.67 -7.18
N ILE A 120 -0.76 2.51 -6.48
CA ILE A 120 -1.08 1.31 -5.71
C ILE A 120 -2.51 0.85 -6.00
N GLY A 121 -2.77 -0.46 -5.88
CA GLY A 121 -4.12 -0.99 -5.99
C GLY A 121 -4.93 -0.73 -4.72
N ASN A 122 -6.24 -0.49 -4.84
CA ASN A 122 -7.09 -0.31 -3.64
C ASN A 122 -7.27 -1.61 -2.83
N ASN A 123 -7.03 -2.77 -3.45
CA ASN A 123 -7.22 -4.07 -2.81
C ASN A 123 -6.17 -4.42 -1.74
N ILE A 124 -5.05 -3.67 -1.67
CA ILE A 124 -3.99 -3.91 -0.67
C ILE A 124 -4.10 -3.01 0.55
N LEU A 125 -4.94 -1.96 0.52
CA LEU A 125 -5.02 -0.98 1.60
C LEU A 125 -5.51 -1.63 2.90
N PRO A 126 -4.81 -1.49 4.04
CA PRO A 126 -5.27 -2.04 5.32
C PRO A 126 -6.42 -1.22 5.91
N LEU A 127 -6.55 0.05 5.53
CA LEU A 127 -7.56 0.96 6.04
C LEU A 127 -8.64 1.24 5.00
N ARG A 128 -9.86 1.52 5.48
CA ARG A 128 -10.95 2.06 4.68
C ARG A 128 -10.55 3.42 4.12
N THR A 129 -11.04 3.74 2.92
CA THR A 129 -10.79 5.05 2.32
C THR A 129 -11.57 6.15 3.06
N PRO A 130 -11.01 7.36 3.18
CA PRO A 130 -11.71 8.48 3.82
C PRO A 130 -13.06 8.75 3.15
N PRO A 131 -14.12 8.99 3.95
CA PRO A 131 -15.46 9.18 3.41
C PRO A 131 -15.54 10.43 2.51
N GLY A 132 -16.55 10.43 1.65
CA GLY A 132 -16.82 11.54 0.72
C GLY A 132 -15.97 11.52 -0.55
N ALA A 133 -16.38 12.34 -1.52
CA ALA A 133 -15.62 12.54 -2.75
C ALA A 133 -14.45 13.50 -2.54
N PHE A 134 -13.42 13.40 -3.39
CA PHE A 134 -12.38 14.41 -3.46
C PHE A 134 -12.95 15.71 -4.03
N GLN A 135 -12.60 16.83 -3.41
CA GLN A 135 -13.21 18.12 -3.69
C GLN A 135 -12.19 19.11 -4.23
N THR A 136 -12.60 19.90 -5.21
CA THR A 136 -11.77 20.97 -5.78
C THR A 136 -12.35 22.33 -5.43
N ALA A 137 -11.51 23.35 -5.47
CA ALA A 137 -11.88 24.76 -5.36
C ALA A 137 -11.21 25.53 -6.51
N GLU A 138 -11.61 26.78 -6.71
CA GLU A 138 -10.96 27.70 -7.64
C GLU A 138 -10.21 28.75 -6.82
N ALA A 139 -8.92 28.96 -7.12
CA ALA A 139 -8.09 29.99 -6.52
C ALA A 139 -7.21 30.61 -7.61
N ASN A 140 -7.24 31.94 -7.73
CA ASN A 140 -6.47 32.67 -8.74
C ASN A 140 -6.68 32.15 -10.19
N GLY A 141 -7.93 31.79 -10.53
CA GLY A 141 -8.28 31.26 -11.86
C GLY A 141 -7.74 29.85 -12.16
N ARG A 142 -7.25 29.15 -11.13
CA ARG A 142 -6.76 27.77 -11.23
C ARG A 142 -7.59 26.86 -10.32
N ARG A 143 -7.80 25.64 -10.81
CA ARG A 143 -8.36 24.57 -10.00
C ARG A 143 -7.32 24.10 -8.98
N VAL A 144 -7.72 24.02 -7.71
CA VAL A 144 -6.85 23.64 -6.60
C VAL A 144 -7.51 22.59 -5.72
N ILE A 145 -6.72 21.92 -4.90
CA ILE A 145 -7.23 21.06 -3.83
C ILE A 145 -8.04 21.93 -2.85
N ALA A 146 -9.30 21.57 -2.61
CA ALA A 146 -10.11 22.28 -1.62
C ALA A 146 -9.60 21.99 -0.20
N GLU A 147 -9.52 23.02 0.66
CA GLU A 147 -9.05 22.93 2.05
C GLU A 147 -9.82 21.87 2.86
N ARG A 148 -11.13 21.75 2.61
CA ARG A 148 -12.01 20.74 3.22
C ARG A 148 -11.57 19.29 3.02
N ASN A 149 -10.69 18.98 2.06
CA ASN A 149 -10.17 17.62 1.92
C ASN A 149 -9.32 17.19 3.12
N ALA A 150 -8.57 18.10 3.75
CA ALA A 150 -7.71 17.77 4.89
C ALA A 150 -8.53 17.19 6.06
N ALA A 151 -9.72 17.73 6.31
CA ALA A 151 -10.62 17.26 7.36
C ALA A 151 -11.07 15.80 7.19
N ARG A 152 -11.07 15.26 5.96
CA ARG A 152 -11.41 13.85 5.69
C ARG A 152 -10.41 12.88 6.30
N TYR A 153 -9.16 13.32 6.47
CA TYR A 153 -8.07 12.53 7.04
C TYR A 153 -7.93 12.70 8.56
N ALA A 154 -8.66 13.64 9.17
CA ALA A 154 -8.50 13.99 10.58
C ALA A 154 -8.71 12.82 11.56
N ALA A 155 -9.59 11.87 11.26
CA ALA A 155 -9.75 10.67 12.09
C ALA A 155 -8.51 9.76 12.06
N TYR A 156 -7.89 9.60 10.88
CA TYR A 156 -6.70 8.78 10.69
C TYR A 156 -5.47 9.40 11.36
N VAL A 157 -5.28 10.71 11.18
CA VAL A 157 -4.15 11.44 11.77
C VAL A 157 -4.28 11.48 13.29
N ARG A 158 -5.46 11.77 13.84
CA ARG A 158 -5.68 11.74 15.30
C ARG A 158 -5.40 10.37 15.90
N LEU A 159 -5.85 9.29 15.25
CA LEU A 159 -5.56 7.93 15.70
C LEU A 159 -4.05 7.66 15.67
N LEU A 160 -3.37 8.01 14.57
CA LEU A 160 -1.93 7.86 14.45
C LEU A 160 -1.16 8.62 15.55
N GLU A 161 -1.58 9.85 15.86
CA GLU A 161 -0.98 10.65 16.93
C GLU A 161 -1.22 10.05 18.32
N ALA A 162 -2.46 9.60 18.58
CA ALA A 162 -2.90 9.12 19.89
C ALA A 162 -2.30 7.78 20.30
N VAL A 163 -2.03 6.88 19.35
CA VAL A 163 -1.46 5.56 19.63
C VAL A 163 -0.08 5.71 20.27
N ASP A 164 0.13 5.09 21.43
CA ASP A 164 1.44 5.10 22.09
C ASP A 164 2.53 4.44 21.22
N THR A 165 3.61 5.18 20.95
CA THR A 165 4.67 4.75 20.03
C THR A 165 5.40 3.51 20.55
N GLN A 166 5.68 3.43 21.86
CA GLN A 166 6.43 2.32 22.44
C GLN A 166 5.60 1.04 22.46
N ALA A 167 4.32 1.13 22.80
CA ALA A 167 3.37 0.02 22.76
C ALA A 167 3.18 -0.49 21.33
N ALA A 168 3.05 0.41 20.34
CA ALA A 168 2.97 0.03 18.93
C ALA A 168 4.25 -0.67 18.43
N VAL A 169 5.42 -0.21 18.85
CA VAL A 169 6.71 -0.84 18.51
C VAL A 169 6.83 -2.21 19.18
N ALA A 170 6.48 -2.34 20.45
CA ALA A 170 6.46 -3.62 21.16
C ALA A 170 5.51 -4.63 20.50
N TRP A 171 4.34 -4.17 20.08
CA TRP A 171 3.39 -4.97 19.30
C TRP A 171 3.99 -5.41 17.96
N TYR A 172 4.62 -4.50 17.22
CA TYR A 172 5.27 -4.81 15.95
C TYR A 172 6.39 -5.84 16.11
N VAL A 173 7.25 -5.69 17.13
CA VAL A 173 8.33 -6.65 17.45
C VAL A 173 7.76 -8.03 17.77
N HIS A 174 6.70 -8.11 18.57
CA HIS A 174 6.05 -9.38 18.90
C HIS A 174 5.48 -10.07 17.65
N TYR A 175 4.79 -9.35 16.77
CA TYR A 175 4.21 -9.90 15.54
C TYR A 175 5.18 -9.96 14.35
N TYR A 176 6.44 -9.55 14.53
CA TYR A 176 7.43 -9.44 13.45
C TYR A 176 7.60 -10.72 12.62
N PRO A 177 7.60 -11.94 13.19
CA PRO A 177 7.69 -13.17 12.39
C PRO A 177 6.60 -13.26 11.31
N LEU A 178 5.38 -12.80 11.60
CA LEU A 178 4.26 -12.78 10.64
C LEU A 178 4.45 -11.71 9.56
N PHE A 179 4.93 -10.52 9.94
CA PHE A 179 5.29 -9.48 8.97
C PHE A 179 6.40 -9.95 8.02
N GLN A 180 7.44 -10.57 8.57
CA GLN A 180 8.57 -11.10 7.82
C GLN A 180 8.14 -12.25 6.90
N GLN A 181 7.23 -13.12 7.35
CA GLN A 181 6.64 -14.17 6.52
C GLN A 181 5.84 -13.54 5.36
N ALA A 182 4.90 -12.63 5.66
CA ALA A 182 4.08 -11.97 4.64
C ALA A 182 4.92 -11.25 3.58
N TYR A 183 6.04 -10.63 3.98
CA TYR A 183 6.95 -9.98 3.05
C TYR A 183 7.69 -10.96 2.13
N ARG A 184 8.07 -12.14 2.64
CA ARG A 184 8.66 -13.19 1.81
C ARG A 184 7.63 -13.77 0.84
N ASP A 185 6.41 -14.00 1.31
CA ASP A 185 5.28 -14.50 0.51
C ASP A 185 4.89 -13.50 -0.61
N LEU A 186 5.18 -12.22 -0.44
CA LEU A 186 5.02 -11.18 -1.47
C LEU A 186 6.03 -11.30 -2.63
N GLY A 187 7.06 -12.14 -2.49
CA GLY A 187 8.08 -12.38 -3.53
C GLY A 187 9.50 -11.93 -3.16
N TYR A 188 9.76 -11.62 -1.88
CA TYR A 188 11.07 -11.20 -1.38
C TYR A 188 11.70 -12.27 -0.48
N PRO A 189 12.09 -13.46 -1.01
CA PRO A 189 12.49 -14.61 -0.19
C PRO A 189 13.72 -14.36 0.70
N LYS A 190 14.62 -13.46 0.26
CA LYS A 190 15.83 -13.04 1.01
C LYS A 190 15.68 -11.66 1.64
N GLY A 191 14.51 -11.01 1.51
CA GLY A 191 14.28 -9.65 2.00
C GLY A 191 14.05 -9.61 3.51
N TYR A 192 14.49 -8.51 4.13
CA TYR A 192 14.24 -8.22 5.53
C TYR A 192 13.17 -7.13 5.66
N PHE A 193 12.08 -7.41 6.37
CA PHE A 193 10.93 -6.50 6.36
C PHE A 193 11.21 -5.20 7.14
N ASN A 194 11.93 -5.26 8.25
CA ASN A 194 12.23 -4.05 9.02
C ASN A 194 13.08 -3.05 8.20
N ASP A 195 14.03 -3.55 7.40
CA ASP A 195 14.82 -2.71 6.47
C ASP A 195 13.90 -2.03 5.45
N ARG A 196 12.92 -2.78 4.93
CA ARG A 196 11.93 -2.24 4.00
C ARG A 196 11.07 -1.17 4.66
N LEU A 197 10.60 -1.41 5.88
CA LEU A 197 9.80 -0.46 6.65
C LEU A 197 10.57 0.85 6.89
N ILE A 198 11.81 0.78 7.38
CA ILE A 198 12.65 1.97 7.62
C ILE A 198 12.89 2.74 6.32
N ALA A 199 13.24 2.07 5.22
CA ALA A 199 13.43 2.72 3.93
C ALA A 199 12.15 3.43 3.43
N VAL A 200 10.98 2.86 3.67
CA VAL A 200 9.69 3.49 3.30
C VAL A 200 9.39 4.68 4.21
N ILE A 201 9.68 4.59 5.51
CA ILE A 201 9.55 5.73 6.43
C ILE A 201 10.44 6.88 5.95
N ASP A 202 11.71 6.62 5.63
CA ASP A 202 12.64 7.62 5.10
C ASP A 202 12.12 8.26 3.81
N HIS A 203 11.58 7.44 2.92
CA HIS A 203 10.98 7.89 1.67
C HIS A 203 9.77 8.82 1.89
N LEU A 204 8.92 8.53 2.87
CA LEU A 204 7.78 9.40 3.24
C LEU A 204 8.24 10.69 3.95
N LEU A 205 9.25 10.60 4.81
CA LEU A 205 9.85 11.77 5.47
C LEU A 205 10.47 12.73 4.44
N ALA A 206 10.99 12.20 3.33
CA ALA A 206 11.50 12.98 2.20
C ALA A 206 10.41 13.57 1.28
N ALA A 207 9.11 13.44 1.61
CA ALA A 207 8.06 14.13 0.89
C ALA A 207 8.28 15.66 0.98
N PRO A 208 8.10 16.42 -0.12
CA PRO A 208 8.27 17.87 -0.09
C PRO A 208 7.14 18.53 0.70
N ASP A 209 7.48 19.53 1.52
CA ASP A 209 6.48 20.36 2.20
C ASP A 209 5.86 21.35 1.19
N VAL A 210 4.63 21.07 0.76
CA VAL A 210 3.92 21.89 -0.25
C VAL A 210 2.87 22.75 0.45
N GLN A 211 3.02 24.07 0.34
CA GLN A 211 2.05 25.01 0.91
C GLN A 211 0.81 25.16 0.02
N PRO A 212 -0.41 25.21 0.61
CA PRO A 212 -1.63 25.52 -0.13
C PRO A 212 -1.59 26.92 -0.77
N PRO A 213 -2.33 27.17 -1.87
CA PRO A 213 -3.21 26.23 -2.54
C PRO A 213 -2.45 25.35 -3.57
N VAL A 214 -2.69 24.03 -3.54
CA VAL A 214 -2.04 23.08 -4.44
C VAL A 214 -2.83 22.94 -5.75
N ALA A 215 -2.21 23.33 -6.86
CA ALA A 215 -2.86 23.35 -8.17
C ALA A 215 -3.05 21.95 -8.78
N LEU A 216 -4.20 21.76 -9.43
CA LEU A 216 -4.60 20.52 -10.08
C LEU A 216 -4.76 20.72 -11.59
N ALA A 217 -4.48 19.66 -12.34
CA ALA A 217 -4.89 19.49 -13.72
C ALA A 217 -5.93 18.38 -13.82
N GLN A 218 -6.69 18.36 -14.91
CA GLN A 218 -7.67 17.31 -15.21
C GLN A 218 -7.53 16.89 -16.68
N PRO A 219 -6.47 16.15 -17.04
CA PRO A 219 -6.27 15.68 -18.41
C PRO A 219 -7.26 14.59 -18.82
N ASN A 220 -7.87 13.90 -17.84
CA ASN A 220 -8.89 12.87 -18.03
C ASN A 220 -9.92 12.94 -16.89
N VAL A 221 -10.72 11.89 -16.66
CA VAL A 221 -11.73 11.87 -15.58
C VAL A 221 -11.10 12.09 -14.19
N TYR A 222 -9.82 11.76 -14.01
CA TYR A 222 -9.10 11.92 -12.77
C TYR A 222 -8.33 13.24 -12.69
N TYR A 223 -8.20 13.73 -11.46
CA TYR A 223 -7.34 14.87 -11.15
C TYR A 223 -5.89 14.42 -10.97
N THR A 224 -4.97 15.21 -11.52
CA THR A 224 -3.52 15.09 -11.33
C THR A 224 -2.99 16.39 -10.72
N TYR A 225 -1.80 16.37 -10.12
CA TYR A 225 -1.12 17.61 -9.76
C TYR A 225 -0.75 18.39 -11.03
N ALA A 226 -0.93 19.70 -11.01
CA ALA A 226 -0.56 20.55 -12.14
C ALA A 226 0.96 20.72 -12.27
N ASP A 227 1.69 20.60 -11.16
CA ASP A 227 3.16 20.58 -11.14
C ASP A 227 3.65 19.17 -11.52
N PRO A 228 4.38 19.01 -12.66
CA PRO A 228 4.92 17.71 -13.08
C PRO A 228 5.86 17.09 -12.05
N ALA A 229 6.60 17.90 -11.28
CA ALA A 229 7.51 17.41 -10.25
C ALA A 229 6.78 16.84 -9.04
N LEU A 230 5.53 17.28 -8.77
CA LEU A 230 4.65 16.68 -7.77
C LEU A 230 3.94 15.45 -8.31
N GLU A 231 3.47 15.48 -9.57
CA GLU A 231 2.76 14.36 -10.17
C GLU A 231 3.66 13.12 -10.36
N ALA A 232 4.94 13.33 -10.69
CA ALA A 232 5.93 12.27 -10.85
C ALA A 232 6.36 11.59 -9.54
N ARG A 233 5.93 12.12 -8.38
CA ARG A 233 6.26 11.52 -7.08
C ARG A 233 5.54 10.19 -6.88
N SER A 234 6.11 9.40 -5.97
CA SER A 234 5.48 8.17 -5.50
C SER A 234 4.06 8.40 -4.94
N PHE A 235 3.26 7.34 -4.92
CA PHE A 235 1.95 7.36 -4.29
C PHE A 235 2.02 7.83 -2.83
N GLY A 236 2.99 7.36 -2.05
CA GLY A 236 3.15 7.74 -0.65
C GLY A 236 3.39 9.23 -0.48
N GLN A 237 4.33 9.81 -1.24
CA GLN A 237 4.60 11.26 -1.18
C GLN A 237 3.42 12.08 -1.70
N LYS A 238 2.73 11.62 -2.76
CA LYS A 238 1.48 12.25 -3.23
C LYS A 238 0.38 12.19 -2.17
N ALA A 239 0.31 11.13 -1.37
CA ALA A 239 -0.61 11.01 -0.25
C ALA A 239 -0.26 12.00 0.88
N MET A 240 1.03 12.17 1.22
CA MET A 240 1.50 13.17 2.19
C MET A 240 1.07 14.59 1.80
N ILE A 241 1.19 14.96 0.53
CA ILE A 241 0.71 16.27 0.03
C ILE A 241 -0.82 16.35 0.13
N ARG A 242 -1.53 15.25 -0.19
CA ARG A 242 -3.00 15.21 -0.27
C ARG A 242 -3.70 15.30 1.07
N ILE A 243 -3.06 14.87 2.16
CA ILE A 243 -3.63 14.99 3.51
C ILE A 243 -3.60 16.44 4.03
N GLY A 244 -2.84 17.33 3.38
CA GLY A 244 -2.70 18.74 3.73
C GLY A 244 -1.52 19.00 4.67
N ALA A 245 -0.92 20.19 4.60
CA ALA A 245 0.34 20.53 5.27
C ALA A 245 0.34 20.27 6.79
N ASP A 246 -0.73 20.65 7.51
CA ASP A 246 -0.82 20.42 8.95
C ASP A 246 -0.85 18.94 9.33
N ASN A 247 -1.61 18.14 8.57
CA ASN A 247 -1.68 16.69 8.76
C ASN A 247 -0.36 16.03 8.37
N GLU A 248 0.27 16.49 7.28
CA GLU A 248 1.58 16.02 6.84
C GLU A 248 2.63 16.22 7.93
N ALA A 249 2.70 17.41 8.53
CA ALA A 249 3.65 17.71 9.60
C ALA A 249 3.50 16.75 10.79
N ARG A 250 2.25 16.49 11.22
CA ARG A 250 1.94 15.55 12.30
C ARG A 250 2.30 14.11 11.96
N VAL A 251 1.97 13.66 10.75
CA VAL A 251 2.34 12.33 10.27
C VAL A 251 3.88 12.19 10.22
N LYS A 252 4.60 13.19 9.68
CA LYS A 252 6.07 13.18 9.66
C LYS A 252 6.66 13.15 11.07
N ALA A 253 6.09 13.89 12.03
CA ALA A 253 6.52 13.84 13.43
C ALA A 253 6.41 12.42 13.99
N LYS A 254 5.24 11.78 13.84
CA LYS A 254 5.04 10.40 14.30
C LYS A 254 5.96 9.39 13.60
N LEU A 255 6.17 9.56 12.28
CA LEU A 255 7.07 8.70 11.52
C LEU A 255 8.52 8.80 12.02
N ARG A 256 9.00 9.99 12.40
CA ARG A 256 10.33 10.15 13.02
C ARG A 256 10.43 9.44 14.36
N GLU A 257 9.40 9.53 15.20
CA GLU A 257 9.36 8.81 16.49
C GLU A 257 9.44 7.28 16.28
N ILE A 258 8.59 6.74 15.40
CA ILE A 258 8.58 5.30 15.07
C ILE A 258 9.93 4.87 14.52
N ARG A 259 10.49 5.64 13.57
CA ARG A 259 11.80 5.36 12.99
C ARG A 259 12.89 5.30 14.07
N ALA A 260 12.90 6.27 14.99
CA ALA A 260 13.89 6.32 16.07
C ALA A 260 13.82 5.08 16.97
N ALA A 261 12.61 4.66 17.33
CA ALA A 261 12.38 3.48 18.13
C ALA A 261 12.79 2.18 17.41
N LEU A 262 12.56 2.08 16.09
CA LEU A 262 12.86 0.87 15.31
C LEU A 262 14.31 0.78 14.80
N ALA A 263 14.99 1.89 14.58
CA ALA A 263 16.38 1.91 14.13
C ALA A 263 17.38 1.81 15.29
N GLY A 264 16.92 1.93 16.54
CA GLY A 264 17.78 2.01 17.72
C GLY A 264 18.61 3.30 17.81
N GLN A 265 18.23 4.34 17.06
CA GLN A 265 18.92 5.63 16.98
C GLN A 265 17.88 6.77 16.87
N THR A 266 17.84 7.68 17.85
CA THR A 266 17.14 8.96 17.72
C THR A 266 17.81 9.84 16.66
N LEU A 267 17.09 10.17 15.58
CA LEU A 267 17.55 11.21 14.66
C LEU A 267 17.45 12.60 15.32
N PRO A 268 18.40 13.51 15.06
CA PRO A 268 18.26 14.90 15.49
C PRO A 268 17.05 15.55 14.80
N ALA A 269 16.31 16.37 15.55
CA ALA A 269 15.28 17.22 14.99
C ALA A 269 15.93 18.30 14.11
N HIS A 270 15.53 18.37 12.84
CA HIS A 270 15.80 19.50 11.95
C HIS A 270 14.47 20.14 11.56
#